data_AF-A0A916M1L3-F1
#
_entry.id   AF-A0A916M1L3-F1
#
_cell.length_a   1.000
_cell.length_b   1.000
_cell.length_c   1.000
_cell.angle_alpha   90.00
_cell.angle_beta   90.00
_cell.angle_gamma   90.00
#
_symmetry.space_group_name_H-M   'P 1'
#
loop_
_entity.id
_entity.type
_entity.pdbx_description
1 polymer ?
#
loop_
_entity_poly.entity_id
_entity_poly.type
_entity_poly.pdbx_seq_one_letter_code
_entity_poly.pdbx_strand_id
1 'polypeptide(L)'
;EHGVGDDKSVDQSKLAVEGRAYPLFKFDPDAGITFSECVSLEGNPSMETDWPMYTRKYRDADGSEKTIEVPMTFADFAATEARFGKQFKKAPPETWNDNMVLLAEFLELDKDDREGKFPFIWAVDQKNRLMRLLVTEELVRASEERRNFWRQLKDVASTGAGQAADAEAIAAEVRAELLAKITASLGIGAGDAAIPAAGAVAAAGAPAANADGYEAVWIETPECTACDECTTLAPKTFAYNDQKQAIVINPKGGKFADIVKAAEKCTAGCIHPGTPWNMAEPGVEKLMARAAKFN
;
A
#
# COMPACT_ATOMS: atom_id res chain seq x y z
N GLU A 1 8.96 1.58 -36.35
CA GLU A 1 9.48 2.15 -35.09
C GLU A 1 9.76 1.09 -34.01
N HIS A 2 8.89 0.08 -33.81
CA HIS A 2 9.12 -0.98 -32.80
C HIS A 2 9.76 -2.28 -33.34
N GLY A 3 9.84 -2.43 -34.67
CA GLY A 3 10.38 -3.63 -35.30
C GLY A 3 9.47 -4.86 -35.17
N VAL A 4 8.16 -4.62 -35.11
CA VAL A 4 7.10 -5.63 -35.08
C VAL A 4 6.38 -5.60 -36.43
N GLY A 5 5.91 -6.75 -36.93
CA GLY A 5 5.13 -6.82 -38.17
C GLY A 5 3.74 -6.18 -38.01
N ASP A 6 3.24 -5.50 -39.04
CA ASP A 6 1.97 -4.76 -38.97
C ASP A 6 0.76 -5.69 -38.69
N ASP A 7 0.84 -6.95 -39.12
CA ASP A 7 -0.14 -8.02 -38.88
C ASP A 7 -0.16 -8.52 -37.42
N LYS A 8 0.83 -8.13 -36.60
CA LYS A 8 1.01 -8.56 -35.21
C LYS A 8 0.64 -7.52 -34.16
N SER A 9 0.04 -6.41 -34.57
CA SER A 9 -0.31 -5.29 -33.68
C SER A 9 -1.20 -5.70 -32.48
N VAL A 10 -2.23 -6.53 -32.71
CA VAL A 10 -3.13 -7.01 -31.64
C VAL A 10 -2.39 -7.94 -30.68
N ASP A 11 -1.69 -8.94 -31.22
CA ASP A 11 -0.89 -9.89 -30.43
C ASP A 11 0.14 -9.16 -29.57
N GLN A 12 0.82 -8.17 -30.14
CA GLN A 12 1.85 -7.40 -29.44
C GLN A 12 1.26 -6.49 -28.35
N SER A 13 0.10 -5.89 -28.60
CA SER A 13 -0.60 -5.07 -27.60
C SER A 13 -0.98 -5.91 -26.38
N LYS A 14 -1.46 -7.15 -26.61
CA LYS A 14 -1.76 -8.10 -25.55
C LYS A 14 -0.52 -8.51 -24.75
N LEU A 15 0.58 -8.83 -25.43
CA LEU A 15 1.85 -9.15 -24.77
C LEU A 15 2.38 -7.97 -23.94
N ALA A 16 2.12 -6.73 -24.36
CA ALA A 16 2.54 -5.55 -23.61
C ALA A 16 1.80 -5.41 -22.27
N VAL A 17 0.51 -5.76 -22.23
CA VAL A 17 -0.27 -5.84 -20.98
C VAL A 17 0.24 -6.98 -20.10
N GLU A 18 0.46 -8.15 -20.70
CA GLU A 18 0.87 -9.38 -20.00
C GLU A 18 2.28 -9.29 -19.40
N GLY A 19 3.23 -8.70 -20.13
CA GLY A 19 4.59 -8.43 -19.65
C GLY A 19 4.69 -7.19 -18.74
N ARG A 20 3.54 -6.60 -18.34
CA ARG A 20 3.44 -5.38 -17.51
C ARG A 20 4.16 -4.16 -18.09
N ALA A 21 4.38 -4.12 -19.41
CA ALA A 21 4.90 -2.93 -20.09
C ALA A 21 3.86 -1.79 -20.08
N TYR A 22 2.60 -2.15 -20.35
CA TYR A 22 1.45 -1.24 -20.34
C TYR A 22 0.26 -1.92 -19.62
N PRO A 23 0.29 -2.03 -18.28
CA PRO A 23 -0.86 -2.53 -17.54
C PRO A 23 -2.07 -1.61 -17.72
N LEU A 24 -3.27 -2.17 -17.68
CA LEU A 24 -4.52 -1.43 -17.84
C LEU A 24 -4.90 -0.77 -16.50
N PHE A 25 -5.24 0.51 -16.55
CA PHE A 25 -5.68 1.28 -15.39
C PHE A 25 -6.83 2.20 -15.83
N LYS A 26 -7.99 2.06 -15.17
CA LYS A 26 -9.14 2.93 -15.38
C LYS A 26 -9.38 3.75 -14.13
N PHE A 27 -9.55 5.06 -14.30
CA PHE A 27 -10.02 5.95 -13.26
C PHE A 27 -11.38 6.51 -13.65
N ASP A 28 -12.35 6.39 -12.75
CA ASP A 28 -13.74 6.83 -12.88
C ASP A 28 -14.12 7.63 -11.63
N PRO A 29 -14.04 8.97 -11.65
CA PRO A 29 -14.28 9.79 -10.48
C PRO A 29 -15.73 9.74 -9.98
N ASP A 30 -16.66 9.25 -10.80
CA ASP A 30 -18.07 9.10 -10.44
C ASP A 30 -18.38 7.73 -9.81
N ALA A 31 -17.41 6.81 -9.78
CA ALA A 31 -17.60 5.46 -9.25
C ALA A 31 -17.59 5.38 -7.71
N GLY A 32 -17.09 6.41 -7.03
CA GLY A 32 -17.05 6.46 -5.56
C GLY A 32 -16.47 7.75 -5.00
N ILE A 33 -16.06 7.70 -3.74
CA ILE A 33 -15.51 8.86 -3.01
C ILE A 33 -14.01 8.66 -2.78
N THR A 34 -13.60 7.43 -2.46
CA THR A 34 -12.20 7.06 -2.23
C THR A 34 -11.50 6.72 -3.53
N PHE A 35 -10.16 6.86 -3.55
CA PHE A 35 -9.39 6.58 -4.75
C PHE A 35 -9.51 5.11 -5.19
N SER A 36 -9.58 4.16 -4.25
CA SER A 36 -9.77 2.73 -4.57
C SER A 36 -11.13 2.43 -5.20
N GLU A 37 -12.19 3.14 -4.81
CA GLU A 37 -13.52 2.98 -5.43
C GLU A 37 -13.53 3.55 -6.86
N CYS A 38 -12.75 4.60 -7.09
CA CYS A 38 -12.65 5.26 -8.40
C CYS A 38 -11.66 4.58 -9.35
N VAL A 39 -10.96 3.52 -8.94
CA VAL A 39 -9.96 2.84 -9.77
C VAL A 39 -10.36 1.41 -10.10
N SER A 40 -10.11 0.99 -11.33
CA SER A 40 -10.21 -0.41 -11.75
C SER A 40 -8.98 -0.85 -12.53
N LEU A 41 -8.48 -2.03 -12.18
CA LEU A 41 -7.44 -2.77 -12.91
C LEU A 41 -8.03 -3.91 -13.74
N GLU A 42 -9.35 -3.93 -13.94
CA GLU A 42 -10.03 -4.96 -14.73
C GLU A 42 -9.44 -5.05 -16.15
N GLY A 43 -9.34 -6.27 -16.66
CA GLY A 43 -8.76 -6.57 -17.98
C GLY A 43 -7.27 -6.93 -17.95
N ASN A 44 -6.57 -6.69 -16.84
CA ASN A 44 -5.22 -7.25 -16.66
C ASN A 44 -5.31 -8.75 -16.33
N PRO A 45 -4.42 -9.59 -16.89
CA PRO A 45 -4.34 -11.01 -16.55
C PRO A 45 -3.63 -11.20 -15.19
N SER A 46 -3.91 -12.33 -14.55
CA SER A 46 -3.20 -12.82 -13.36
C SER A 46 -3.05 -11.75 -12.27
N MET A 47 -4.18 -11.25 -11.75
CA MET A 47 -4.22 -10.15 -10.78
C MET A 47 -3.44 -10.45 -9.48
N GLU A 48 -3.47 -11.70 -9.04
CA GLU A 48 -2.87 -12.14 -7.78
C GLU A 48 -1.35 -12.38 -7.88
N THR A 49 -0.79 -12.45 -9.08
CA THR A 49 0.64 -12.69 -9.30
C THR A 49 1.28 -11.51 -10.00
N ASP A 50 2.61 -11.42 -9.91
CA ASP A 50 3.32 -10.36 -10.63
C ASP A 50 3.35 -10.62 -12.14
N TRP A 51 3.52 -11.89 -12.52
CA TRP A 51 3.63 -12.33 -13.90
C TRP A 51 2.60 -13.42 -14.21
N PRO A 52 1.95 -13.39 -15.38
CA PRO A 52 1.18 -14.52 -15.88
C PRO A 52 2.11 -15.63 -16.37
N MET A 53 1.65 -16.88 -16.29
CA MET A 53 2.40 -18.07 -16.73
C MET A 53 1.94 -18.54 -18.11
N TYR A 54 2.90 -18.92 -18.95
CA TYR A 54 2.70 -19.33 -20.33
C TYR A 54 3.25 -20.72 -20.58
N THR A 55 2.47 -21.58 -21.22
CA THR A 55 2.97 -22.84 -21.75
C THR A 55 3.67 -22.59 -23.09
N ARG A 56 4.97 -22.88 -23.14
CA ARG A 56 5.79 -22.79 -24.35
C ARG A 56 6.14 -24.19 -24.83
N LYS A 57 5.92 -24.44 -26.12
CA LYS A 57 6.31 -25.67 -26.80
C LYS A 57 7.75 -25.57 -27.29
N TYR A 58 8.51 -26.65 -27.17
CA TYR A 58 9.86 -26.78 -27.70
C TYR A 58 10.15 -28.21 -28.14
N ARG A 59 11.21 -28.41 -28.91
CA ARG A 59 11.75 -29.71 -29.27
C ARG A 59 12.98 -30.01 -28.45
N ASP A 60 13.03 -31.19 -27.85
CA ASP A 60 14.20 -31.66 -27.13
C ASP A 60 15.30 -32.19 -28.08
N ALA A 61 16.38 -32.73 -27.51
CA ALA A 61 17.52 -33.25 -28.26
C ALA A 61 17.13 -34.40 -29.20
N ASP A 62 16.11 -35.18 -28.85
CA ASP A 62 15.60 -36.31 -29.62
C ASP A 62 14.55 -35.88 -30.67
N GLY A 63 14.22 -34.58 -30.72
CA GLY A 63 13.25 -33.99 -31.64
C GLY A 63 11.79 -34.14 -31.20
N SER A 64 11.54 -34.64 -29.99
CA SER A 64 10.21 -34.80 -29.41
C SER A 64 9.66 -33.45 -28.95
N GLU A 65 8.36 -33.21 -29.19
CA GLU A 65 7.69 -32.00 -28.69
C GLU A 65 7.49 -32.12 -27.18
N LYS A 66 7.97 -31.11 -26.44
CA LYS A 66 7.80 -30.94 -25.00
C LYS A 66 7.24 -29.56 -24.71
N THR A 67 6.71 -29.40 -23.51
CA THR A 67 6.18 -28.13 -23.01
C THR A 67 6.92 -27.71 -21.74
N ILE A 68 7.05 -26.41 -21.55
CA ILE A 68 7.56 -25.80 -20.32
C ILE A 68 6.66 -24.63 -19.96
N GLU A 69 6.41 -24.43 -18.67
CA GLU A 69 5.73 -23.23 -18.17
C GLU A 69 6.77 -22.16 -17.85
N VAL A 70 6.54 -20.95 -18.37
CA VAL A 70 7.45 -19.82 -18.21
C VAL A 70 6.67 -18.56 -17.82
N PRO A 71 7.20 -17.73 -16.92
CA PRO A 71 6.59 -16.44 -16.61
C PRO A 71 6.74 -15.50 -17.81
N MET A 72 5.71 -14.70 -18.08
CA MET A 72 5.76 -13.60 -19.05
C MET A 72 6.20 -12.33 -18.33
N THR A 73 7.52 -12.13 -18.23
CA THR A 73 8.08 -10.90 -17.65
C THR A 73 8.15 -9.78 -18.68
N PHE A 74 8.54 -8.58 -18.25
CA PHE A 74 8.84 -7.48 -19.18
C PHE A 74 9.94 -7.85 -20.18
N ALA A 75 10.95 -8.65 -19.78
CA ALA A 75 11.99 -9.10 -20.69
C ALA A 75 11.46 -10.09 -21.75
N ASP A 76 10.47 -10.92 -21.42
CA ASP A 76 9.83 -11.82 -22.39
C ASP A 76 9.07 -11.05 -23.47
N PHE A 77 8.34 -10.00 -23.08
CA PHE A 77 7.75 -9.04 -24.01
C PHE A 77 8.83 -8.33 -24.83
N ALA A 78 9.88 -7.81 -24.18
CA ALA A 78 10.95 -7.09 -24.87
C ALA A 78 11.66 -7.97 -25.91
N ALA A 79 11.80 -9.28 -25.65
CA ALA A 79 12.40 -10.23 -26.59
C ALA A 79 11.61 -10.40 -27.90
N THR A 80 10.32 -9.99 -27.94
CA THR A 80 9.53 -10.01 -29.18
C THR A 80 9.70 -8.73 -30.02
N GLU A 81 10.37 -7.70 -29.51
CA GLU A 81 10.58 -6.44 -30.22
C GLU A 81 12.04 -6.23 -30.61
N ALA A 82 12.28 -6.00 -31.90
CA ALA A 82 13.64 -5.88 -32.43
C ALA A 82 14.43 -4.73 -31.77
N ARG A 83 13.75 -3.68 -31.27
CA ARG A 83 14.40 -2.54 -30.59
C ARG A 83 15.17 -2.93 -29.32
N PHE A 84 14.78 -4.03 -28.65
CA PHE A 84 15.47 -4.52 -27.47
C PHE A 84 16.52 -5.58 -27.78
N GLY A 85 16.76 -5.93 -29.05
CA GLY A 85 17.64 -7.04 -29.42
C GLY A 85 19.06 -6.98 -28.84
N LYS A 86 19.60 -5.78 -28.58
CA LYS A 86 20.91 -5.57 -27.95
C LYS A 86 20.94 -5.90 -26.45
N GLN A 87 19.78 -6.01 -25.82
CA GLN A 87 19.62 -6.34 -24.40
C GLN A 87 19.65 -7.85 -24.13
N PHE A 88 19.84 -8.67 -25.18
CA PHE A 88 19.87 -10.11 -25.08
C PHE A 88 21.14 -10.70 -25.66
N LYS A 89 21.66 -11.74 -24.99
CA LYS A 89 22.73 -12.60 -25.52
C LYS A 89 22.33 -14.06 -25.42
N LYS A 90 22.42 -14.79 -26.52
CA LYS A 90 22.19 -16.24 -26.53
C LYS A 90 23.31 -16.94 -25.75
N ALA A 91 22.96 -17.69 -24.71
CA ALA A 91 23.91 -18.55 -23.99
C ALA A 91 24.00 -19.92 -24.69
N PRO A 92 25.19 -20.31 -25.20
CA PRO A 92 25.38 -21.64 -25.75
C PRO A 92 25.09 -22.73 -24.69
N PRO A 93 24.44 -23.86 -25.05
CA PRO A 93 24.07 -24.91 -24.09
C PRO A 93 25.22 -25.43 -23.22
N GLU A 94 26.44 -25.49 -23.77
CA GLU A 94 27.65 -25.90 -23.08
C GLU A 94 28.10 -24.94 -21.96
N THR A 95 27.57 -23.71 -21.94
CA THR A 95 27.85 -22.72 -20.89
C THR A 95 26.83 -22.72 -19.77
N TRP A 96 25.74 -23.51 -19.90
CA TRP A 96 24.67 -23.53 -18.91
C TRP A 96 25.16 -24.10 -17.59
N ASN A 97 24.84 -23.40 -16.51
CA ASN A 97 25.22 -23.76 -15.15
C ASN A 97 24.22 -23.17 -14.15
N ASP A 98 24.39 -23.49 -12.87
CA ASP A 98 23.48 -23.13 -11.77
C ASP A 98 23.53 -21.66 -11.36
N ASN A 99 24.51 -20.89 -11.86
CA ASN A 99 24.52 -19.45 -11.68
C ASN A 99 23.64 -18.72 -12.70
N MET A 100 23.14 -19.40 -13.73
CA MET A 100 22.11 -18.84 -14.60
C MET A 100 20.74 -19.04 -13.98
N VAL A 101 20.09 -17.95 -13.59
CA VAL A 101 18.83 -17.95 -12.85
C VAL A 101 17.71 -17.39 -13.73
N LEU A 102 16.51 -17.98 -13.67
CA LEU A 102 15.37 -17.48 -14.42
C LEU A 102 15.08 -16.03 -13.96
N LEU A 103 14.85 -15.11 -14.89
CA LEU A 103 14.73 -13.68 -14.55
C LEU A 103 13.67 -13.42 -13.46
N ALA A 104 12.51 -14.07 -13.54
CA ALA A 104 11.47 -13.92 -12.52
C ALA A 104 11.95 -14.32 -11.11
N GLU A 105 12.72 -15.40 -11.00
CA GLU A 105 13.31 -15.86 -9.74
C GLU A 105 14.44 -14.92 -9.29
N PHE A 106 15.28 -14.48 -10.22
CA PHE A 106 16.36 -13.53 -9.96
C PHE A 106 15.83 -12.22 -9.36
N LEU A 107 14.66 -11.75 -9.80
CA LEU A 107 14.04 -10.53 -9.30
C LEU A 107 13.53 -10.68 -7.85
N GLU A 108 13.29 -11.89 -7.35
CA GLU A 108 12.92 -12.14 -5.95
C GLU A 108 14.14 -12.23 -5.03
N LEU A 109 15.36 -12.35 -5.57
CA LEU A 109 16.58 -12.35 -4.78
C LEU A 109 16.89 -10.96 -4.21
N ASP A 110 17.41 -10.94 -2.98
CA ASP A 110 18.03 -9.76 -2.39
C ASP A 110 19.27 -9.33 -3.18
N LYS A 111 19.68 -8.07 -3.02
CA LYS A 111 20.78 -7.48 -3.82
C LYS A 111 22.09 -8.25 -3.67
N ASP A 112 22.39 -8.74 -2.47
CA ASP A 112 23.63 -9.46 -2.18
C ASP A 112 23.62 -10.85 -2.82
N ASP A 113 22.46 -11.52 -2.85
CA ASP A 113 22.30 -12.86 -3.45
C ASP A 113 22.33 -12.86 -4.99
N ARG A 114 22.25 -11.68 -5.61
CA ARG A 114 22.37 -11.51 -7.07
C ARG A 114 23.82 -11.56 -7.54
N GLU A 115 24.80 -11.43 -6.65
CA GLU A 115 26.21 -11.42 -7.02
C GLU A 115 26.62 -12.75 -7.70
N GLY A 116 27.29 -12.64 -8.85
CA GLY A 116 27.73 -13.80 -9.63
C GLY A 116 26.62 -14.59 -10.34
N LYS A 117 25.36 -14.11 -10.29
CA LYS A 117 24.22 -14.70 -10.99
C LYS A 117 24.01 -14.05 -12.36
N PHE A 118 23.55 -14.85 -13.32
CA PHE A 118 23.33 -14.44 -14.72
C PHE A 118 21.86 -14.64 -15.07
N PRO A 119 21.02 -13.58 -15.00
CA PRO A 119 19.60 -13.69 -15.26
C PRO A 119 19.34 -14.05 -16.73
N PHE A 120 18.37 -14.93 -16.97
CA PHE A 120 17.97 -15.33 -18.31
C PHE A 120 16.45 -15.52 -18.44
N ILE A 121 15.95 -15.46 -19.66
CA ILE A 121 14.60 -15.93 -20.02
C ILE A 121 14.67 -17.13 -20.96
N TRP A 122 13.64 -17.96 -20.95
CA TRP A 122 13.50 -19.07 -21.89
C TRP A 122 12.95 -18.58 -23.23
N ALA A 123 13.63 -18.94 -24.31
CA ALA A 123 13.15 -18.71 -25.67
C ALA A 123 13.32 -19.98 -26.52
N VAL A 124 12.80 -19.96 -27.75
CA VAL A 124 13.06 -21.02 -28.73
C VAL A 124 13.79 -20.47 -29.94
N ASP A 125 14.71 -21.25 -30.48
CA ASP A 125 15.40 -20.90 -31.72
C ASP A 125 14.54 -21.19 -32.96
N GLN A 126 15.09 -20.91 -34.15
CA GLN A 126 14.41 -21.16 -35.43
C GLN A 126 14.10 -22.64 -35.70
N LYS A 127 14.70 -23.57 -34.95
CA LYS A 127 14.46 -25.02 -35.02
C LYS A 127 13.52 -25.50 -33.90
N ASN A 128 12.86 -24.57 -33.20
CA ASN A 128 12.03 -24.81 -32.02
C ASN A 128 12.77 -25.45 -30.84
N ARG A 129 14.10 -25.32 -30.76
CA ARG A 129 14.87 -25.82 -29.63
C ARG A 129 14.92 -24.78 -28.53
N LEU A 130 14.85 -25.24 -27.28
CA LEU A 130 14.91 -24.37 -26.11
C LEU A 130 16.30 -23.69 -26.01
N MET A 131 16.31 -22.39 -25.73
CA MET A 131 17.53 -21.60 -25.53
C MET A 131 17.38 -20.63 -24.35
N ARG A 132 18.50 -20.34 -23.68
CA ARG A 132 18.57 -19.27 -22.66
C ARG A 132 19.01 -17.97 -23.32
N LEU A 133 18.21 -16.92 -23.15
CA LEU A 133 18.59 -15.56 -23.49
C LEU A 133 19.02 -14.85 -22.21
N LEU A 134 20.32 -14.60 -22.07
CA LEU A 134 20.86 -13.78 -21.00
C LEU A 134 20.36 -12.35 -21.16
N VAL A 135 19.98 -11.75 -20.04
CA VAL A 135 19.39 -10.41 -19.97
C VAL A 135 20.45 -9.44 -19.41
N THR A 136 20.59 -8.27 -20.02
CA THR A 136 21.47 -7.22 -19.50
C THR A 136 20.96 -6.65 -18.19
N GLU A 137 21.86 -6.04 -17.40
CA GLU A 137 21.49 -5.38 -16.16
C GLU A 137 20.44 -4.27 -16.36
N GLU A 138 20.53 -3.52 -17.46
CA GLU A 138 19.53 -2.48 -17.80
C GLU A 138 18.12 -3.08 -17.94
N LEU A 139 18.00 -4.21 -18.65
CA LEU A 139 16.70 -4.84 -18.86
C LEU A 139 16.20 -5.58 -17.62
N VAL A 140 17.10 -6.05 -16.74
CA VAL A 140 16.75 -6.55 -15.40
C VAL A 140 16.13 -5.42 -14.57
N ARG A 141 16.80 -4.26 -14.48
CA ARG A 141 16.27 -3.08 -13.76
C ARG A 141 14.93 -2.63 -14.34
N ALA A 142 14.81 -2.56 -15.66
CA ALA A 142 13.54 -2.23 -16.30
C ALA A 142 12.43 -3.23 -15.94
N SER A 143 12.74 -4.52 -15.86
CA SER A 143 11.77 -5.55 -15.46
C SER A 143 11.37 -5.43 -13.99
N GLU A 144 12.33 -5.13 -13.10
CA GLU A 144 12.07 -4.84 -11.68
C GLU A 144 11.16 -3.61 -11.51
N GLU A 145 11.42 -2.53 -12.24
CA GLU A 145 10.58 -1.34 -12.24
C GLU A 145 9.15 -1.62 -12.71
N ARG A 146 8.98 -2.40 -13.78
CA ARG A 146 7.63 -2.76 -14.27
C ARG A 146 6.87 -3.64 -13.27
N ARG A 147 7.56 -4.57 -12.59
CA ARG A 147 6.99 -5.34 -11.48
C ARG A 147 6.55 -4.44 -10.33
N ASN A 148 7.43 -3.53 -9.90
CA ASN A 148 7.15 -2.63 -8.79
C ASN A 148 6.01 -1.68 -9.14
N PHE A 149 5.97 -1.16 -10.37
CA PHE A 149 4.86 -0.36 -10.86
C PHE A 149 3.54 -1.14 -10.83
N TRP A 150 3.52 -2.41 -11.27
CA TRP A 150 2.34 -3.27 -11.15
C TRP A 150 1.88 -3.43 -9.69
N ARG A 151 2.81 -3.67 -8.76
CA ARG A 151 2.50 -3.75 -7.33
C ARG A 151 1.94 -2.42 -6.77
N GLN A 152 2.47 -1.28 -7.19
CA GLN A 152 1.95 0.05 -6.83
C GLN A 152 0.54 0.28 -7.37
N LEU A 153 0.26 -0.12 -8.62
CA LEU A 153 -1.09 -0.03 -9.17
C LEU A 153 -2.09 -0.87 -8.38
N LYS A 154 -1.70 -2.10 -8.00
CA LYS A 154 -2.52 -2.97 -7.13
C LYS A 154 -2.80 -2.31 -5.79
N ASP A 155 -1.77 -1.79 -5.14
CA ASP A 155 -1.88 -1.09 -3.85
C ASP A 155 -2.86 0.10 -3.94
N VAL A 156 -2.71 0.94 -4.95
CA VAL A 156 -3.60 2.09 -5.20
C VAL A 156 -5.05 1.64 -5.43
N ALA A 157 -5.26 0.57 -6.21
CA ALA A 157 -6.59 0.01 -6.47
C ALA A 157 -7.21 -0.68 -5.23
N SER A 158 -6.39 -1.13 -4.28
CA SER A 158 -6.84 -1.76 -3.03
C SER A 158 -6.78 -0.84 -1.81
N THR A 159 -6.34 0.42 -1.98
CA THR A 159 -6.17 1.41 -0.90
C THR A 159 -7.51 1.74 -0.24
N GLY A 160 -7.87 1.00 0.80
CA GLY A 160 -9.14 1.14 1.53
C GLY A 160 -10.00 -0.13 1.53
N ALA A 161 -9.84 -1.02 0.54
CA ALA A 161 -10.55 -2.30 0.48
C ALA A 161 -10.12 -3.27 1.59
N GLY A 162 -8.83 -3.30 1.93
CA GLY A 162 -8.30 -4.06 3.07
C GLY A 162 -8.66 -3.44 4.42
N GLN A 163 -8.67 -2.11 4.52
CA GLN A 163 -8.93 -1.40 5.79
C GLN A 163 -10.36 -1.61 6.29
N ALA A 164 -11.36 -1.70 5.40
CA ALA A 164 -12.74 -1.97 5.79
C ALA A 164 -12.94 -3.39 6.33
N ALA A 165 -12.33 -4.39 5.68
CA ALA A 165 -12.41 -5.79 6.11
C ALA A 165 -11.58 -6.07 7.38
N ASP A 166 -10.39 -5.47 7.48
CA ASP A 166 -9.52 -5.59 8.65
C ASP A 166 -10.09 -4.86 9.86
N ALA A 167 -10.73 -3.70 9.70
CA ALA A 167 -11.32 -2.98 10.82
C ALA A 167 -12.39 -3.81 11.56
N GLU A 168 -13.23 -4.54 10.84
CA GLU A 168 -14.29 -5.36 11.44
C GLU A 168 -13.74 -6.67 12.04
N ALA A 169 -12.75 -7.29 11.39
CA ALA A 169 -12.04 -8.45 11.93
C ALA A 169 -11.23 -8.11 13.20
N ILE A 170 -10.49 -7.01 13.18
CA ILE A 170 -9.73 -6.48 14.32
C ILE A 170 -10.69 -6.09 15.45
N ALA A 171 -11.81 -5.42 15.15
CA ALA A 171 -12.81 -5.11 16.15
C ALA A 171 -13.42 -6.36 16.79
N ALA A 172 -13.67 -7.42 16.01
CA ALA A 172 -14.17 -8.70 16.52
C ALA A 172 -13.15 -9.40 17.41
N GLU A 173 -11.86 -9.42 17.02
CA GLU A 173 -10.77 -10.01 17.78
C GLU A 173 -10.54 -9.27 19.10
N VAL A 174 -10.46 -7.93 19.06
CA VAL A 174 -10.31 -7.07 20.25
C VAL A 174 -11.49 -7.26 21.20
N ARG A 175 -12.71 -7.40 20.67
CA ARG A 175 -13.91 -7.69 21.48
C ARG A 175 -13.83 -9.05 22.14
N ALA A 176 -13.38 -10.08 21.43
CA ALA A 176 -13.21 -11.42 21.98
C ALA A 176 -12.14 -11.44 23.08
N GLU A 177 -11.02 -10.75 22.87
CA GLU A 177 -9.92 -10.66 23.84
C GLU A 177 -10.33 -9.89 25.10
N LEU A 178 -11.09 -8.79 24.94
CA LEU A 178 -11.67 -8.04 26.06
C LEU A 178 -12.64 -8.88 26.87
N LEU A 179 -13.52 -9.65 26.22
CA LEU A 179 -14.44 -10.55 26.91
C LEU A 179 -13.68 -11.64 27.68
N ALA A 180 -12.66 -12.25 27.07
CA ALA A 180 -11.83 -13.25 27.73
C ALA A 180 -11.10 -12.68 28.96
N LYS A 181 -10.54 -11.46 28.86
CA LYS A 181 -9.89 -10.77 30.00
C LYS A 181 -10.89 -10.39 31.09
N ILE A 182 -12.09 -9.93 30.75
CA ILE A 182 -13.15 -9.62 31.70
C ILE A 182 -13.57 -10.89 32.45
N THR A 183 -13.85 -11.99 31.76
CA THR A 183 -14.20 -13.29 32.38
C THR A 183 -13.08 -13.82 33.27
N ALA A 184 -11.81 -13.71 32.83
CA ALA A 184 -10.66 -14.10 33.63
C ALA A 184 -10.47 -13.22 34.88
N SER A 185 -10.71 -11.92 34.77
CA SER A 185 -10.57 -10.96 35.87
C SER A 185 -11.70 -11.02 36.90
N LEU A 186 -12.91 -11.37 36.46
CA LEU A 186 -14.09 -11.42 37.33
C LEU A 186 -14.29 -12.78 38.00
N GLY A 187 -13.65 -13.86 37.52
CA GLY A 187 -13.66 -15.16 38.21
C GLY A 187 -15.06 -15.72 38.50
N ILE A 188 -16.06 -15.41 37.66
CA ILE A 188 -17.46 -15.78 37.90
C ILE A 188 -17.73 -17.15 37.29
N GLY A 189 -17.77 -18.17 38.15
CA GLY A 189 -18.40 -19.45 37.86
C GLY A 189 -19.91 -19.29 37.68
N ALA A 190 -20.48 -20.06 36.75
CA ALA A 190 -21.87 -20.03 36.33
C ALA A 190 -22.87 -19.92 37.51
N GLY A 191 -23.61 -18.82 37.53
CA GLY A 191 -24.74 -18.59 38.43
C GLY A 191 -25.53 -17.38 37.94
N ASP A 192 -26.82 -17.58 37.69
CA ASP A 192 -27.77 -16.61 37.16
C ASP A 192 -27.61 -15.22 37.79
N ALA A 193 -27.05 -14.29 37.01
CA ALA A 193 -27.10 -12.87 37.30
C ALA A 193 -27.46 -12.15 36.00
N ALA A 194 -28.62 -11.49 36.02
CA ALA A 194 -29.18 -10.73 34.93
C ALA A 194 -28.12 -9.83 34.27
N ILE A 195 -27.99 -9.97 32.95
CA ILE A 195 -27.21 -9.09 32.10
C ILE A 195 -27.77 -7.67 32.26
N PRO A 196 -27.04 -6.69 32.82
CA PRO A 196 -27.30 -5.31 32.46
C PRO A 196 -26.86 -5.20 31.00
N ALA A 197 -27.78 -4.84 30.10
CA ALA A 197 -27.45 -4.54 28.73
C ALA A 197 -26.29 -3.53 28.72
N ALA A 198 -25.09 -4.03 28.39
CA ALA A 198 -23.92 -3.20 28.21
C ALA A 198 -24.20 -2.30 27.01
N GLY A 199 -24.41 -1.02 27.31
CA GLY A 199 -24.58 0.03 26.33
C GLY A 199 -23.44 -0.03 25.31
N ALA A 200 -23.81 0.28 24.07
CA ALA A 200 -22.92 0.43 22.95
C ALA A 200 -21.61 1.13 23.37
N VAL A 201 -20.49 0.45 23.14
CA VAL A 201 -19.18 1.10 23.16
C VAL A 201 -19.17 1.97 21.91
N ALA A 202 -19.45 3.25 22.12
CA ALA A 202 -19.37 4.28 21.10
C ALA A 202 -17.94 4.27 20.52
N ALA A 203 -17.86 4.37 19.20
CA ALA A 203 -16.69 4.85 18.51
C ALA A 203 -16.12 6.05 19.27
N ALA A 204 -14.80 6.13 19.43
CA ALA A 204 -14.13 7.33 19.87
C ALA A 204 -14.40 8.41 18.82
N GLY A 205 -15.51 9.12 19.02
CA GLY A 205 -16.01 10.12 18.12
C GLY A 205 -15.20 11.41 18.23
N ALA A 206 -15.37 12.24 17.19
CA ALA A 206 -15.42 13.68 17.33
C ALA A 206 -16.06 14.08 18.68
N PRO A 207 -15.57 15.14 19.34
CA PRO A 207 -15.99 15.44 20.70
C PRO A 207 -17.50 15.64 20.75
N ALA A 208 -18.14 14.90 21.66
CA ALA A 208 -19.50 15.21 22.09
C ALA A 208 -19.49 16.60 22.74
N ALA A 209 -20.25 17.53 22.17
CA ALA A 209 -20.63 18.74 22.86
C ALA A 209 -21.32 18.35 24.17
N ASN A 210 -20.69 18.66 25.31
CA ASN A 210 -21.35 18.53 26.60
C ASN A 210 -22.35 19.68 26.77
N ALA A 211 -23.38 19.46 27.60
CA ALA A 211 -24.59 20.28 27.77
C ALA A 211 -24.39 21.77 28.18
N ASP A 212 -23.15 22.26 28.23
CA ASP A 212 -22.78 23.63 28.58
C ASP A 212 -22.22 24.45 27.39
N GLY A 213 -22.24 23.91 26.16
CA GLY A 213 -21.73 24.62 24.96
C GLY A 213 -20.20 24.67 24.84
N TYR A 214 -19.49 23.86 25.63
CA TYR A 214 -18.04 23.68 25.54
C TYR A 214 -17.68 22.53 24.57
N GLU A 215 -16.84 22.84 23.59
CA GLU A 215 -16.24 21.93 22.63
C GLU A 215 -14.77 21.77 22.99
N ALA A 216 -14.37 20.53 23.32
CA ALA A 216 -13.01 20.26 23.75
C ALA A 216 -12.02 20.30 22.57
N VAL A 217 -10.79 20.71 22.85
CA VAL A 217 -9.68 20.55 21.91
C VAL A 217 -9.46 19.08 21.54
N TRP A 218 -9.18 18.82 20.28
CA TRP A 218 -8.85 17.50 19.74
C TRP A 218 -7.78 17.58 18.64
N ILE A 219 -7.22 16.42 18.26
CA ILE A 219 -6.14 16.30 17.26
C ILE A 219 -6.44 15.10 16.36
N GLU A 220 -6.34 15.24 15.04
CA GLU A 220 -6.15 14.12 14.11
C GLU A 220 -4.76 13.52 14.31
N THR A 221 -4.62 12.72 15.36
CA THR A 221 -3.36 12.08 15.75
C THR A 221 -2.64 11.36 14.57
N PRO A 222 -3.34 10.69 13.63
CA PRO A 222 -2.69 10.08 12.45
C PRO A 222 -1.94 11.07 11.55
N GLU A 223 -2.37 12.32 11.48
CA GLU A 223 -1.77 13.36 10.63
C GLU A 223 -0.59 14.08 11.32
N CYS A 224 -0.30 13.77 12.58
CA CYS A 224 0.74 14.44 13.34
C CYS A 224 2.15 14.15 12.79
N THR A 225 2.90 15.20 12.47
CA THR A 225 4.28 15.13 11.96
C THR A 225 5.37 15.25 13.04
N ALA A 226 5.00 15.19 14.32
CA ALA A 226 5.91 15.21 15.47
C ALA A 226 6.90 16.41 15.52
N CYS A 227 6.44 17.63 15.21
CA CYS A 227 7.27 18.84 15.20
C CYS A 227 7.52 19.51 16.58
N ASP A 228 7.06 18.90 17.69
CA ASP A 228 7.17 19.37 19.09
C ASP A 228 6.50 20.72 19.44
N GLU A 229 5.88 21.40 18.47
CA GLU A 229 5.35 22.75 18.70
C GLU A 229 4.18 22.76 19.69
N CYS A 230 3.23 21.84 19.56
CA CYS A 230 2.04 21.79 20.42
C CYS A 230 2.37 21.39 21.86
N THR A 231 3.26 20.42 22.05
CA THR A 231 3.73 19.98 23.37
C THR A 231 4.59 21.04 24.05
N THR A 232 5.32 21.86 23.28
CA THR A 232 6.07 23.01 23.83
C THR A 232 5.15 24.18 24.23
N LEU A 233 4.11 24.46 23.43
CA LEU A 233 3.19 25.57 23.66
C LEU A 233 2.17 25.28 24.76
N ALA A 234 1.66 24.05 24.83
CA ALA A 234 0.67 23.63 25.82
C ALA A 234 0.98 22.21 26.37
N PRO A 235 2.08 22.03 27.14
CA PRO A 235 2.55 20.73 27.64
C PRO A 235 1.59 20.03 28.61
N LYS A 236 0.65 20.78 29.18
CA LYS A 236 -0.40 20.23 30.05
C LYS A 236 -1.63 19.81 29.27
N THR A 237 -1.74 20.19 28.00
CA THR A 237 -2.86 19.85 27.12
C THR A 237 -2.47 18.73 26.16
N PHE A 238 -1.24 18.77 25.63
CA PHE A 238 -0.74 17.83 24.62
C PHE A 238 0.47 17.04 25.10
N ALA A 239 0.53 15.76 24.74
CA ALA A 239 1.72 14.92 24.89
C ALA A 239 1.84 13.97 23.70
N TYR A 240 2.97 13.29 23.58
CA TYR A 240 3.14 12.22 22.59
C TYR A 240 2.69 10.88 23.16
N ASN A 241 2.03 10.08 22.31
CA ASN A 241 1.80 8.67 22.56
C ASN A 241 3.07 7.84 22.26
N ASP A 242 3.00 6.52 22.43
CA ASP A 242 4.13 5.59 22.20
C ASP A 242 4.58 5.54 20.73
N GLN A 243 3.73 5.98 19.79
CA GLN A 243 4.03 6.09 18.35
C GLN A 243 4.60 7.46 17.97
N LYS A 244 4.90 8.34 18.93
CA LYS A 244 5.37 9.72 18.72
C LYS A 244 4.37 10.61 17.97
N GLN A 245 3.08 10.37 18.14
CA GLN A 245 2.01 11.25 17.63
C GLN A 245 1.37 12.04 18.77
N ALA A 246 1.05 13.31 18.51
CA ALA A 246 0.50 14.20 19.52
C ALA A 246 -0.95 13.81 19.84
N ILE A 247 -1.26 13.69 21.14
CA ILE A 247 -2.60 13.41 21.68
C ILE A 247 -2.99 14.49 22.70
N VAL A 248 -4.29 14.66 22.92
CA VAL A 248 -4.80 15.51 24.00
C VAL A 248 -4.83 14.72 25.30
N ILE A 249 -4.01 15.12 26.28
CA ILE A 249 -3.96 14.50 27.61
C ILE A 249 -4.88 15.19 28.63
N ASN A 250 -5.17 16.47 28.44
CA ASN A 250 -6.11 17.22 29.28
C ASN A 250 -6.63 18.44 28.52
N PRO A 251 -7.88 18.43 28.02
CA PRO A 251 -8.42 19.51 27.21
C PRO A 251 -8.60 20.83 27.99
N LYS A 252 -8.55 20.79 29.32
CA LYS A 252 -8.60 21.97 30.22
C LYS A 252 -7.24 22.26 30.88
N GLY A 253 -6.15 21.68 30.38
CA GLY A 253 -4.83 21.71 31.00
C GLY A 253 -4.05 23.01 30.81
N GLY A 254 -4.42 23.82 29.81
CA GLY A 254 -3.76 25.06 29.44
C GLY A 254 -4.75 26.19 29.13
N LYS A 255 -4.23 27.40 28.88
CA LYS A 255 -5.05 28.54 28.45
C LYS A 255 -5.55 28.31 27.04
N PHE A 256 -6.74 28.80 26.72
CA PHE A 256 -7.27 28.73 25.36
C PHE A 256 -6.32 29.42 24.36
N ALA A 257 -5.66 30.51 24.77
CA ALA A 257 -4.65 31.18 23.96
C ALA A 257 -3.49 30.28 23.51
N ASP A 258 -3.03 29.38 24.38
CA ASP A 258 -1.92 28.47 24.08
C ASP A 258 -2.37 27.35 23.13
N ILE A 259 -3.61 26.90 23.27
CA ILE A 259 -4.24 25.91 22.39
C ILE A 259 -4.44 26.48 20.97
N VAL A 260 -4.98 27.70 20.86
CA VAL A 260 -5.15 28.38 19.57
C VAL A 260 -3.80 28.62 18.89
N LYS A 261 -2.77 28.98 19.67
CA LYS A 261 -1.40 29.16 19.13
C LYS A 261 -0.77 27.84 18.70
N ALA A 262 -1.07 26.73 19.38
CA ALA A 262 -0.64 25.41 18.96
C ALA A 262 -1.25 25.01 17.62
N ALA A 263 -2.55 25.26 17.41
CA ALA A 263 -3.21 25.02 16.12
C ALA A 263 -2.65 25.91 15.00
N GLU A 264 -2.41 27.19 15.27
CA GLU A 264 -1.81 28.10 14.28
C GLU A 264 -0.40 27.74 13.85
N LYS A 265 0.36 27.08 14.72
CA LYS A 265 1.73 26.68 14.44
C LYS A 265 1.85 25.27 13.92
N CYS A 266 0.88 24.40 14.20
CA CYS A 266 0.90 23.01 13.78
C CYS A 266 1.21 22.89 12.28
N THR A 267 2.39 22.37 11.98
CA THR A 267 2.85 22.19 10.59
C THR A 267 1.92 21.26 9.80
N ALA A 268 1.30 20.29 10.48
CA ALA A 268 0.32 19.37 9.89
C ALA A 268 -1.10 19.95 9.82
N GLY A 269 -1.40 21.04 10.53
CA GLY A 269 -2.75 21.60 10.60
C GLY A 269 -3.79 20.72 11.29
N CYS A 270 -3.37 19.71 12.06
CA CYS A 270 -4.21 18.65 12.62
C CYS A 270 -4.68 18.91 14.07
N ILE A 271 -4.81 20.17 14.49
CA ILE A 271 -5.19 20.53 15.86
C ILE A 271 -6.42 21.42 15.80
N HIS A 272 -7.48 20.99 16.48
CA HIS A 272 -8.77 21.66 16.52
C HIS A 272 -8.98 22.24 17.92
N PRO A 273 -8.85 23.57 18.13
CA PRO A 273 -8.93 24.18 19.45
C PRO A 273 -10.26 24.00 20.18
N GLY A 274 -11.37 23.81 19.46
CA GLY A 274 -12.72 23.81 20.01
C GLY A 274 -13.14 25.19 20.51
N THR A 275 -13.85 25.23 21.64
CA THR A 275 -14.25 26.46 22.32
C THR A 275 -13.49 26.64 23.64
N PRO A 276 -13.34 27.88 24.14
CA PRO A 276 -12.65 28.13 25.42
C PRO A 276 -13.38 27.48 26.60
N TRP A 277 -12.64 26.71 27.40
CA TRP A 277 -13.18 26.16 28.65
C TRP A 277 -13.34 27.24 29.74
N ASN A 278 -12.68 28.40 29.58
CA ASN A 278 -12.75 29.55 30.49
C ASN A 278 -13.05 30.84 29.71
N MET A 279 -14.31 31.28 29.73
CA MET A 279 -14.77 32.50 29.07
C MET A 279 -14.23 33.80 29.70
N ALA A 280 -13.59 33.74 30.87
CA ALA A 280 -12.99 34.91 31.52
C ALA A 280 -11.54 35.19 31.05
N GLU A 281 -11.01 34.43 30.09
CA GLU A 281 -9.67 34.68 29.55
C GLU A 281 -9.59 36.03 28.80
N PRO A 282 -8.54 36.84 29.02
CA PRO A 282 -8.38 38.10 28.30
C PRO A 282 -8.36 37.90 26.78
N GLY A 283 -9.26 38.58 26.07
CA GLY A 283 -9.32 38.55 24.60
C GLY A 283 -9.93 37.27 24.02
N VAL A 284 -10.74 36.55 24.79
CA VAL A 284 -11.37 35.29 24.39
C VAL A 284 -12.16 35.39 23.06
N GLU A 285 -12.86 36.49 22.78
CA GLU A 285 -13.63 36.60 21.52
C GLU A 285 -12.70 36.63 20.30
N LYS A 286 -11.54 37.30 20.43
CA LYS A 286 -10.53 37.33 19.36
C LYS A 286 -9.87 35.96 19.18
N LEU A 287 -9.67 35.22 20.27
CA LEU A 287 -9.12 33.87 20.22
C LEU A 287 -10.10 32.90 19.56
N MET A 288 -11.40 33.00 19.86
CA MET A 288 -12.44 32.20 19.19
C MET A 288 -12.50 32.49 17.69
N ALA A 289 -12.42 33.76 17.28
CA ALA A 289 -12.38 34.13 15.87
C ALA A 289 -11.14 33.55 15.14
N ARG A 290 -9.99 33.45 15.83
CA ARG A 290 -8.78 32.82 15.29
C ARG A 290 -8.87 31.30 15.26
N ALA A 291 -9.52 30.70 16.26
CA ALA A 291 -9.76 29.25 16.35
C ALA A 291 -10.72 28.75 15.25
N ALA A 292 -11.70 29.56 14.85
CA ALA A 292 -12.78 29.17 13.94
C ALA A 292 -12.32 28.59 12.59
N LYS A 293 -11.12 28.92 12.10
CA LYS A 293 -10.56 28.37 10.85
C LYS A 293 -9.89 27.00 11.02
N PHE A 294 -9.72 26.55 12.27
CA PHE A 294 -9.10 25.28 12.64
C PHE A 294 -10.10 24.33 13.31
N ASN A 295 -11.34 24.76 13.55
CA ASN A 295 -12.39 23.90 14.10
C ASN A 295 -13.11 23.17 12.97
#